data_AF-A0A917EJJ0-F1
#
_entry.id   AF-A0A917EJJ0-F1
#
_cell.length_a   1.000
_cell.length_b   1.000
_cell.length_c   1.000
_cell.angle_alpha   90.00
_cell.angle_beta   90.00
_cell.angle_gamma   90.00
#
_symmetry.space_group_name_H-M   'P 1'
#
loop_
_entity.id
_entity.type
_entity.pdbx_description
1 polymer ?
#
loop_
_entity_poly.entity_id
_entity_poly.type
_entity_poly.pdbx_seq_one_letter_code
_entity_poly.pdbx_strand_id
1 'polypeptide(L)'
;MNAFTCWQPAQDEWPDRFPVFLRTIHAHRGTESDLLHSIDDAKQALDRAKTDGKVLSDLVFVEYCAQPEPGTQIFRKHAAHFVNGKIIRGLTVTDSGWQAKLGELGLATEENYLADLVEQREYPHTRLMQDVAKIAGLEYGRIDYGMVDGKPQIYEVNSNPMMKPLTKHSSQTRVQTDKEALQALVAELSKLAPAQRGGSISMKGVIPGLGWRDYRSKRP
;
A
#
# COMPACT_ATOMS: atom_id res chain seq x y z
N MET A 1 6.17 -15.19 -6.46
CA MET A 1 7.24 -14.18 -6.64
C MET A 1 7.03 -13.52 -7.99
N ASN A 2 7.42 -12.26 -8.14
CA ASN A 2 6.99 -11.39 -9.25
C ASN A 2 7.61 -11.73 -10.61
N ALA A 3 6.94 -11.32 -11.68
CA ALA A 3 7.40 -11.46 -13.08
C ALA A 3 8.22 -10.26 -13.59
N PHE A 4 8.32 -9.22 -12.77
CA PHE A 4 9.03 -7.98 -13.08
C PHE A 4 10.27 -7.84 -12.19
N THR A 5 11.22 -7.02 -12.63
CA THR A 5 12.43 -6.72 -11.87
C THR A 5 12.61 -5.21 -11.65
N CYS A 6 13.62 -4.87 -10.87
CA CYS A 6 14.04 -3.50 -10.62
C CYS A 6 15.55 -3.38 -10.89
N TRP A 7 16.01 -2.16 -11.19
CA TRP A 7 17.42 -1.82 -11.36
C TRP A 7 17.75 -0.60 -10.52
N GLN A 8 18.83 -0.65 -9.76
CA GLN A 8 19.32 0.44 -8.92
C GLN A 8 20.46 1.20 -9.61
N PRO A 9 20.23 2.43 -10.09
CA PRO A 9 21.28 3.22 -10.75
C PRO A 9 22.48 3.54 -9.84
N ALA A 10 22.28 3.57 -8.52
CA ALA A 10 23.36 3.73 -7.54
C ALA A 10 24.34 2.55 -7.50
N GLN A 11 23.95 1.40 -8.05
CA GLN A 11 24.77 0.19 -8.18
C GLN A 11 25.22 -0.03 -9.64
N ASP A 12 25.15 1.01 -10.47
CA ASP A 12 25.42 0.96 -11.92
C ASP A 12 24.51 -0.02 -12.69
N GLU A 13 23.34 -0.34 -12.15
CA GLU A 13 22.34 -1.17 -12.84
C GLU A 13 21.46 -0.32 -13.76
N TRP A 14 21.21 -0.81 -14.97
CA TRP A 14 20.41 -0.14 -15.98
C TRP A 14 19.34 -1.07 -16.55
N PRO A 15 18.15 -0.54 -16.89
CA PRO A 15 17.09 -1.32 -17.52
C PRO A 15 17.54 -1.95 -18.84
N ASP A 16 17.36 -3.26 -18.95
CA ASP A 16 17.49 -4.04 -20.19
C ASP A 16 16.14 -4.58 -20.70
N ARG A 17 15.05 -4.35 -19.94
CA ARG A 17 13.66 -4.65 -20.30
C ARG A 17 12.81 -3.40 -20.14
N PHE A 18 11.90 -3.19 -21.08
CA PHE A 18 11.03 -2.01 -21.15
C PHE A 18 9.57 -2.42 -21.40
N PRO A 19 8.57 -1.61 -21.01
CA PRO A 19 8.72 -0.29 -20.38
C PRO A 19 9.09 -0.35 -18.89
N VAL A 20 9.71 0.73 -18.40
CA VAL A 20 10.02 0.94 -16.97
C VAL A 20 9.50 2.29 -16.50
N PHE A 21 9.54 2.54 -15.21
CA PHE A 21 9.36 3.88 -14.65
C PHE A 21 10.35 4.11 -13.51
N LEU A 22 10.72 5.38 -13.30
CA LEU A 22 11.58 5.79 -12.20
C LEU A 22 10.72 6.10 -10.97
N ARG A 23 11.15 5.68 -9.78
CA ARG A 23 10.53 6.07 -8.52
C ARG A 23 11.57 6.19 -7.40
N THR A 24 11.15 6.75 -6.28
CA THR A 24 11.92 6.61 -5.04
C THR A 24 11.66 5.25 -4.37
N ILE A 25 12.70 4.71 -3.73
CA ILE A 25 12.63 3.51 -2.89
C ILE A 25 11.89 3.86 -1.59
N HIS A 26 12.18 5.02 -1.03
CA HIS A 26 11.62 5.48 0.23
C HIS A 26 10.49 6.52 0.07
N ALA A 27 9.76 6.73 1.16
CA ALA A 27 8.87 7.88 1.40
C ALA A 27 7.57 8.01 0.55
N HIS A 28 7.02 6.93 -0.02
CA HIS A 28 5.70 6.90 -0.70
C HIS A 28 5.39 8.12 -1.61
N ARG A 29 6.39 8.63 -2.35
CA ARG A 29 6.24 9.88 -3.14
C ARG A 29 5.55 9.69 -4.48
N GLY A 30 5.35 8.46 -4.93
CA GLY A 30 4.82 8.13 -6.25
C GLY A 30 5.95 7.88 -7.25
N THR A 31 5.63 7.98 -8.54
CA THR A 31 6.61 7.85 -9.61
C THR A 31 7.29 9.20 -9.88
N GLU A 32 8.55 9.15 -10.28
CA GLU A 32 9.35 10.30 -10.70
C GLU A 32 9.36 10.46 -12.23
N SER A 33 8.71 9.52 -12.95
CA SER A 33 8.51 9.57 -14.39
C SER A 33 7.18 8.93 -14.81
N ASP A 34 6.80 9.15 -16.06
CA ASP A 34 5.87 8.28 -16.81
C ASP A 34 6.57 6.96 -17.22
N LEU A 35 5.91 6.16 -18.06
CA LEU A 35 6.51 4.97 -18.65
C LEU A 35 7.59 5.37 -19.66
N LEU A 36 8.77 4.81 -19.46
CA LEU A 36 9.98 5.00 -20.25
C LEU A 36 10.15 3.77 -21.14
N HIS A 37 10.38 3.98 -22.43
CA HIS A 37 10.36 2.92 -23.43
C HIS A 37 11.75 2.60 -23.99
N SER A 38 12.78 3.33 -23.57
CA SER A 38 14.15 3.15 -24.03
C SER A 38 15.18 3.51 -22.97
N ILE A 39 16.41 3.05 -23.18
CA ILE A 39 17.55 3.39 -22.30
C ILE A 39 17.86 4.90 -22.32
N ASP A 40 17.61 5.57 -23.45
CA ASP A 40 17.82 7.01 -23.57
C ASP A 40 16.76 7.79 -22.77
N ASP A 41 15.51 7.34 -22.78
CA ASP A 41 14.46 7.89 -21.91
C ASP A 41 14.79 7.67 -20.42
N ALA A 42 15.31 6.49 -20.07
CA ALA A 42 15.75 6.16 -18.71
C ALA A 42 16.87 7.09 -18.23
N LYS A 43 17.92 7.30 -19.03
CA LYS A 43 19.01 8.23 -18.71
C LYS A 43 18.50 9.66 -18.53
N GLN A 44 17.66 10.13 -19.45
CA GLN A 44 17.07 11.47 -19.35
C GLN A 44 16.22 11.63 -18.09
N ALA A 45 15.41 10.64 -17.73
CA ALA A 45 14.60 10.67 -16.52
C ALA A 45 15.48 10.70 -15.26
N LEU A 46 16.57 9.93 -15.22
CA LEU A 46 17.52 9.93 -14.10
C LEU A 46 18.21 11.28 -13.93
N ASP A 47 18.67 11.90 -15.02
CA ASP A 47 19.33 13.21 -14.96
C ASP A 47 18.36 14.32 -14.54
N ARG A 48 17.11 14.26 -14.99
CA ARG A 48 16.04 15.16 -14.50
C ARG A 48 15.82 14.98 -13.00
N ALA A 49 15.62 13.75 -12.53
CA ALA A 49 15.43 13.47 -11.11
C ALA A 49 16.60 13.97 -10.24
N LYS A 50 17.84 13.80 -10.69
CA LYS A 50 19.03 14.34 -10.01
C LYS A 50 19.05 15.86 -9.97
N THR A 51 18.67 16.50 -11.08
CA THR A 51 18.56 17.97 -11.17
C THR A 51 17.49 18.50 -10.21
N ASP A 52 16.40 17.75 -10.03
CA ASP A 52 15.32 18.03 -9.09
C ASP A 52 15.68 17.70 -7.62
N GLY A 53 16.94 17.35 -7.35
CA GLY A 53 17.46 17.13 -6.00
C GLY A 53 17.16 15.75 -5.41
N LYS A 54 16.76 14.77 -6.24
CA LYS A 54 16.58 13.39 -5.77
C LYS A 54 17.95 12.72 -5.53
N VAL A 55 18.03 11.96 -4.45
CA VAL A 55 19.26 11.24 -4.07
C VAL A 55 19.37 9.97 -4.91
N LEU A 56 20.52 9.76 -5.56
CA LEU A 56 20.75 8.61 -6.45
C LEU A 56 20.49 7.25 -5.76
N SER A 57 20.91 7.10 -4.49
CA SER A 57 20.70 5.88 -3.71
C SER A 57 19.25 5.63 -3.30
N ASP A 58 18.37 6.61 -3.50
CA ASP A 58 16.93 6.47 -3.26
C ASP A 58 16.17 6.25 -4.58
N LEU A 59 16.83 6.25 -5.73
CA LEU A 59 16.19 6.08 -7.03
C LEU A 59 16.28 4.63 -7.51
N VAL A 60 15.19 4.15 -8.10
CA VAL A 60 15.09 2.79 -8.66
C VAL A 60 14.24 2.81 -9.93
N PHE A 61 14.71 2.13 -10.98
CA PHE A 61 13.88 1.80 -12.12
C PHE A 61 13.10 0.53 -11.84
N VAL A 62 11.81 0.55 -12.11
CA VAL A 62 10.92 -0.60 -11.93
C VAL A 62 10.33 -0.96 -13.27
N GLU A 63 10.43 -2.24 -13.64
CA GLU A 63 9.75 -2.75 -14.83
C GLU A 63 8.24 -2.64 -14.68
N TYR A 64 7.58 -2.13 -15.71
CA TYR A 64 6.13 -2.02 -15.74
C TYR A 64 5.50 -3.42 -15.76
N CYS A 65 4.62 -3.67 -14.79
CA CYS A 65 3.93 -4.94 -14.67
C CYS A 65 2.53 -4.74 -14.08
N ALA A 66 1.67 -4.09 -14.85
CA ALA A 66 0.27 -3.90 -14.53
C ALA A 66 -0.60 -4.23 -15.76
N GLN A 67 -1.82 -4.70 -15.51
CA GLN A 67 -2.76 -5.10 -16.55
C GLN A 67 -4.14 -4.53 -16.21
N PRO A 68 -4.83 -3.88 -17.17
CA PRO A 68 -6.20 -3.44 -16.97
C PRO A 68 -7.17 -4.63 -17.01
N GLU A 69 -8.38 -4.44 -16.50
CA GLU A 69 -9.45 -5.42 -16.66
C GLU A 69 -9.73 -5.67 -18.16
N PRO A 70 -9.99 -6.92 -18.58
CA PRO A 70 -10.15 -7.27 -19.99
C PRO A 70 -11.19 -6.40 -20.71
N GLY A 71 -10.81 -5.86 -21.87
CA GLY A 71 -11.68 -5.01 -22.69
C GLY A 71 -11.88 -3.58 -22.16
N THR A 72 -11.11 -3.17 -21.15
CA THR A 72 -11.22 -1.82 -20.53
C THR A 72 -9.85 -1.13 -20.45
N GLN A 73 -9.83 0.08 -19.89
CA GLN A 73 -8.61 0.77 -19.42
C GLN A 73 -8.64 0.96 -17.89
N ILE A 74 -9.37 0.10 -17.18
CA ILE A 74 -9.58 0.19 -15.75
C ILE A 74 -8.58 -0.72 -15.06
N PHE A 75 -7.82 -0.18 -14.11
CA PHE A 75 -6.86 -0.92 -13.31
C PHE A 75 -7.40 -1.15 -11.91
N ARG A 76 -7.13 -2.32 -11.36
CA ARG A 76 -7.52 -2.70 -10.00
C ARG A 76 -6.31 -3.11 -9.19
N LYS A 77 -6.02 -2.33 -8.15
CA LYS A 77 -4.98 -2.62 -7.16
C LYS A 77 -5.64 -3.16 -5.91
N HIS A 78 -5.24 -4.36 -5.53
CA HIS A 78 -5.72 -5.08 -4.37
C HIS A 78 -4.78 -4.84 -3.18
N ALA A 79 -5.29 -5.08 -1.99
CA ALA A 79 -4.55 -4.95 -0.75
C ALA A 79 -4.77 -6.16 0.15
N ALA A 80 -3.76 -6.50 0.95
CA ALA A 80 -3.88 -7.47 2.03
C ALA A 80 -3.13 -6.97 3.27
N HIS A 81 -3.84 -6.84 4.38
CA HIS A 81 -3.23 -6.61 5.68
C HIS A 81 -2.70 -7.93 6.24
N PHE A 82 -1.60 -7.84 6.97
CA PHE A 82 -1.09 -8.97 7.75
C PHE A 82 -0.80 -8.52 9.17
N VAL A 83 -1.18 -9.34 10.14
CA VAL A 83 -0.95 -9.12 11.57
C VAL A 83 -0.69 -10.47 12.21
N ASN A 84 0.52 -10.67 12.75
CA ASN A 84 0.92 -11.88 13.47
C ASN A 84 0.57 -13.19 12.71
N GLY A 85 0.92 -13.24 11.42
CA GLY A 85 0.67 -14.39 10.54
C GLY A 85 -0.76 -14.53 10.00
N LYS A 86 -1.72 -13.75 10.50
CA LYS A 86 -3.08 -13.68 9.93
C LYS A 86 -3.11 -12.72 8.76
N ILE A 87 -3.68 -13.15 7.64
CA ILE A 87 -3.94 -12.32 6.46
C ILE A 87 -5.40 -11.90 6.43
N ILE A 88 -5.64 -10.62 6.13
CA ILE A 88 -6.95 -9.99 6.02
C ILE A 88 -6.98 -9.21 4.70
N ARG A 89 -7.91 -9.53 3.79
CA ARG A 89 -8.05 -8.78 2.54
C ARG A 89 -8.45 -7.33 2.83
N GLY A 90 -7.75 -6.39 2.20
CA GLY A 90 -8.11 -4.98 2.19
C GLY A 90 -8.99 -4.63 1.00
N LEU A 91 -9.49 -3.40 0.98
CA LEU A 91 -10.29 -2.90 -0.14
C LEU A 91 -9.47 -2.78 -1.43
N THR A 92 -10.11 -3.10 -2.55
CA THR A 92 -9.59 -2.85 -3.89
C THR A 92 -9.73 -1.37 -4.27
N VAL A 93 -8.69 -0.83 -4.89
CA VAL A 93 -8.67 0.49 -5.54
C VAL A 93 -8.87 0.30 -7.04
N THR A 94 -9.83 1.01 -7.62
CA THR A 94 -10.15 0.97 -9.05
C THR A 94 -9.93 2.34 -9.66
N ASP A 95 -9.16 2.42 -10.75
CA ASP A 95 -8.63 3.69 -11.29
C ASP A 95 -8.43 3.57 -12.81
N SER A 96 -8.41 4.68 -13.55
CA SER A 96 -8.10 4.67 -14.98
C SER A 96 -6.58 4.67 -15.24
N GLY A 97 -5.79 5.09 -14.25
CA GLY A 97 -4.34 5.05 -14.29
C GLY A 97 -3.78 3.73 -13.76
N TRP A 98 -2.72 3.24 -14.42
CA TRP A 98 -2.05 1.99 -14.05
C TRP A 98 -1.48 1.96 -12.63
N GLN A 99 -1.20 3.11 -12.02
CA GLN A 99 -0.74 3.17 -10.63
C GLN A 99 -1.85 2.85 -9.62
N ALA A 100 -3.12 3.02 -10.01
CA ALA A 100 -4.30 2.88 -9.17
C ALA A 100 -4.11 3.44 -7.75
N LYS A 101 -3.82 4.75 -7.67
CA LYS A 101 -3.28 5.37 -6.45
C LYS A 101 -4.36 5.75 -5.46
N LEU A 102 -5.40 6.43 -5.93
CA LEU A 102 -6.47 7.01 -5.10
C LEU A 102 -7.83 6.35 -5.38
N GLY A 103 -8.01 5.87 -6.61
CA GLY A 103 -9.27 5.34 -7.09
C GLY A 103 -10.20 6.43 -7.60
N GLU A 104 -11.02 6.06 -8.58
CA GLU A 104 -11.98 6.94 -9.24
C GLU A 104 -13.41 6.47 -8.99
N LEU A 105 -14.27 7.41 -8.58
CA LEU A 105 -15.68 7.11 -8.36
C LEU A 105 -16.37 6.81 -9.69
N GLY A 106 -17.14 5.73 -9.71
CA GLY A 106 -17.94 5.32 -10.88
C GLY A 106 -17.25 4.33 -11.82
N LEU A 107 -15.95 4.03 -11.65
CA LEU A 107 -15.28 3.01 -12.46
C LEU A 107 -15.60 1.58 -12.03
N ALA A 108 -15.65 1.32 -10.72
CA ALA A 108 -16.05 0.01 -10.20
C ALA A 108 -17.58 -0.12 -10.15
N THR A 109 -18.07 -1.25 -10.66
CA THR A 109 -19.48 -1.63 -10.68
C THR A 109 -19.89 -2.37 -9.39
N GLU A 110 -21.19 -2.55 -9.18
CA GLU A 110 -21.68 -3.38 -8.06
C GLU A 110 -21.23 -4.84 -8.18
N GLU A 111 -21.10 -5.35 -9.40
CA GLU A 111 -20.55 -6.69 -9.65
C GLU A 111 -19.09 -6.79 -9.20
N ASN A 112 -18.27 -5.75 -9.45
CA ASN A 112 -16.89 -5.72 -8.94
C ASN A 112 -16.86 -5.76 -7.40
N TYR A 113 -17.76 -5.04 -6.73
CA TYR A 113 -17.82 -5.03 -5.26
C TYR A 113 -18.30 -6.36 -4.68
N LEU A 114 -19.27 -7.01 -5.33
CA LEU A 114 -19.72 -8.35 -4.94
C LEU A 114 -18.62 -9.39 -5.11
N ALA A 115 -17.88 -9.35 -6.22
CA ALA A 115 -16.72 -10.20 -6.43
C ALA A 115 -15.64 -9.96 -5.37
N ASP A 116 -15.39 -8.70 -4.99
CA ASP A 116 -14.45 -8.37 -3.91
C ASP A 116 -14.88 -8.93 -2.56
N LEU A 117 -16.18 -8.89 -2.24
CA LEU A 117 -16.71 -9.45 -0.99
C LEU A 117 -16.57 -10.99 -0.95
N VAL A 118 -16.85 -11.67 -2.07
CA VAL A 118 -16.65 -13.12 -2.19
C VAL A 118 -15.18 -13.49 -2.03
N GLU A 119 -14.29 -12.82 -2.77
CA GLU A 119 -12.84 -13.06 -2.66
C GLU A 119 -12.32 -12.76 -1.25
N GLN A 120 -12.83 -11.74 -0.56
CA GLN A 120 -12.44 -11.46 0.82
C GLN A 120 -12.71 -12.63 1.77
N ARG A 121 -13.84 -13.33 1.58
CA ARG A 121 -14.25 -14.43 2.46
C ARG A 121 -13.52 -15.74 2.14
N GLU A 122 -13.20 -15.99 0.88
CA GLU A 122 -12.50 -17.21 0.42
C GLU A 122 -10.98 -17.05 0.31
N TYR A 123 -10.49 -15.83 0.46
CA TYR A 123 -9.18 -15.30 0.08
C TYR A 123 -8.11 -16.30 -0.42
N PRO A 124 -8.01 -16.52 -1.75
CA PRO A 124 -7.18 -17.57 -2.33
C PRO A 124 -5.67 -17.30 -2.23
N HIS A 125 -5.29 -16.04 -1.95
CA HIS A 125 -3.89 -15.63 -1.92
C HIS A 125 -3.25 -15.66 -0.53
N THR A 126 -3.95 -16.20 0.48
CA THR A 126 -3.48 -16.25 1.87
C THR A 126 -2.03 -16.75 2.00
N ARG A 127 -1.71 -17.90 1.41
CA ARG A 127 -0.36 -18.48 1.49
C ARG A 127 0.70 -17.58 0.84
N LEU A 128 0.40 -17.02 -0.33
CA LEU A 128 1.31 -16.10 -1.01
C LEU A 128 1.61 -14.86 -0.15
N MET A 129 0.59 -14.26 0.47
CA MET A 129 0.76 -13.08 1.31
C MET A 129 1.53 -13.38 2.60
N GLN A 130 1.37 -14.58 3.17
CA GLN A 130 2.20 -15.04 4.29
C GLN A 130 3.68 -15.18 3.89
N ASP A 131 3.95 -15.77 2.73
CA ASP A 131 5.31 -15.90 2.21
C ASP A 131 5.94 -14.52 1.96
N VAL A 132 5.19 -13.57 1.41
CA VAL A 132 5.63 -12.18 1.22
C VAL A 132 5.95 -11.49 2.55
N ALA A 133 5.07 -11.59 3.55
CA ALA A 133 5.31 -11.02 4.88
C ALA A 133 6.58 -11.60 5.52
N LYS A 134 6.79 -12.92 5.37
CA LYS A 134 8.00 -13.61 5.84
C LYS A 134 9.26 -13.13 5.13
N ILE A 135 9.23 -12.99 3.80
CA ILE A 135 10.36 -12.45 3.02
C ILE A 135 10.68 -11.02 3.44
N ALA A 136 9.66 -10.20 3.70
CA ALA A 136 9.83 -8.84 4.19
C ALA A 136 10.33 -8.76 5.64
N GLY A 137 10.29 -9.87 6.39
CA GLY A 137 10.66 -9.89 7.81
C GLY A 137 9.71 -9.06 8.68
N LEU A 138 8.45 -8.92 8.28
CA LEU A 138 7.45 -8.11 8.97
C LEU A 138 6.34 -8.97 9.56
N GLU A 139 5.89 -8.63 10.76
CA GLU A 139 4.75 -9.26 11.43
C GLU A 139 3.47 -8.41 11.33
N TYR A 140 3.59 -7.15 10.92
CA TYR A 140 2.50 -6.22 10.71
C TYR A 140 2.73 -5.39 9.45
N GLY A 141 1.66 -5.17 8.67
CA GLY A 141 1.70 -4.25 7.54
C GLY A 141 0.57 -4.45 6.55
N ARG A 142 0.77 -3.92 5.34
CA ARG A 142 -0.10 -4.09 4.17
C ARG A 142 0.73 -4.42 2.93
N ILE A 143 0.22 -5.33 2.12
CA ILE A 143 0.78 -5.71 0.83
C ILE A 143 -0.16 -5.18 -0.24
N ASP A 144 0.35 -4.37 -1.16
CA ASP A 144 -0.39 -3.89 -2.32
C ASP A 144 0.04 -4.69 -3.56
N TYR A 145 -0.93 -5.19 -4.33
CA TYR A 145 -0.67 -6.06 -5.48
C TYR A 145 -1.69 -5.85 -6.60
N GLY A 146 -1.34 -6.26 -7.82
CA GLY A 146 -2.24 -6.30 -8.98
C GLY A 146 -2.31 -7.71 -9.56
N MET A 147 -3.22 -7.92 -10.51
CA MET A 147 -3.34 -9.19 -11.24
C MET A 147 -2.83 -9.01 -12.67
N VAL A 148 -1.84 -9.81 -13.06
CA VAL A 148 -1.27 -9.83 -14.42
C VAL A 148 -1.27 -11.27 -14.91
N ASP A 149 -1.89 -11.54 -16.05
CA ASP A 149 -2.11 -12.88 -16.61
C ASP A 149 -2.69 -13.86 -15.58
N GLY A 150 -3.65 -13.38 -14.78
CA GLY A 150 -4.31 -14.14 -13.72
C GLY A 150 -3.42 -14.44 -12.49
N LYS A 151 -2.24 -13.84 -12.38
CA LYS A 151 -1.30 -14.05 -11.27
C LYS A 151 -1.10 -12.78 -10.45
N PRO A 152 -1.07 -12.86 -9.11
CA PRO A 152 -0.73 -11.72 -8.28
C PRO A 152 0.70 -11.23 -8.50
N GLN A 153 0.87 -9.92 -8.65
CA GLN A 153 2.15 -9.20 -8.71
C GLN A 153 2.23 -8.23 -7.55
N ILE A 154 3.21 -8.42 -6.66
CA ILE A 154 3.37 -7.66 -5.43
C ILE A 154 4.10 -6.35 -5.71
N TYR A 155 3.46 -5.21 -5.50
CA TYR A 155 4.02 -3.90 -5.84
C TYR A 155 4.67 -3.19 -4.65
N GLU A 156 4.12 -3.37 -3.46
CA GLU A 156 4.60 -2.68 -2.26
C GLU A 156 4.27 -3.47 -1.00
N VAL A 157 5.18 -3.45 -0.02
CA VAL A 157 4.92 -3.89 1.35
C VAL A 157 5.11 -2.68 2.26
N ASN A 158 4.03 -2.26 2.93
CA ASN A 158 4.00 -1.08 3.79
C ASN A 158 3.93 -1.50 5.26
N SER A 159 4.92 -1.09 6.05
CA SER A 159 5.01 -1.37 7.49
C SER A 159 4.17 -0.43 8.37
N ASN A 160 3.67 0.67 7.81
CA ASN A 160 2.82 1.64 8.51
C ASN A 160 1.64 2.08 7.62
N PRO A 161 0.77 1.14 7.24
CA PRO A 161 -0.33 1.45 6.32
C PRO A 161 -1.35 2.37 6.98
N MET A 162 -1.83 3.36 6.22
CA MET A 162 -2.98 4.15 6.63
C MET A 162 -4.23 3.28 6.67
N MET A 163 -4.90 3.27 7.82
CA MET A 163 -6.19 2.61 8.02
C MET A 163 -7.26 3.68 8.22
N LYS A 164 -8.20 3.78 7.29
CA LYS A 164 -9.35 4.68 7.41
C LYS A 164 -10.63 3.92 7.05
N PRO A 165 -11.62 3.84 7.95
CA PRO A 165 -12.90 3.22 7.65
C PRO A 165 -13.61 3.96 6.52
N LEU A 166 -14.21 3.22 5.60
CA LEU A 166 -15.11 3.73 4.58
C LEU A 166 -16.51 3.87 5.19
N THR A 167 -16.80 5.02 5.78
CA THR A 167 -18.07 5.26 6.48
C THR A 167 -19.24 5.57 5.56
N LYS A 168 -18.98 5.99 4.31
CA LYS A 168 -20.02 6.30 3.31
C LYS A 168 -19.55 5.96 1.90
N HIS A 169 -20.38 5.23 1.16
CA HIS A 169 -20.21 4.93 -0.25
C HIS A 169 -21.57 4.60 -0.88
N SER A 170 -21.71 4.73 -2.21
CA SER A 170 -22.97 4.43 -2.92
C SER A 170 -23.32 2.93 -2.89
N SER A 171 -22.33 2.06 -3.04
CA SER A 171 -22.46 0.61 -2.87
C SER A 171 -22.47 0.21 -1.40
N GLN A 172 -23.55 -0.43 -0.96
CA GLN A 172 -23.65 -1.04 0.37
C GLN A 172 -22.72 -2.26 0.51
N THR A 173 -22.52 -3.01 -0.56
CA THR A 173 -21.57 -4.13 -0.61
C THR A 173 -20.17 -3.65 -0.27
N ARG A 174 -19.70 -2.55 -0.87
CA ARG A 174 -18.37 -1.99 -0.56
C ARG A 174 -18.22 -1.58 0.91
N VAL A 175 -19.25 -0.96 1.49
CA VAL A 175 -19.27 -0.58 2.92
C VAL A 175 -19.22 -1.83 3.81
N GLN A 176 -19.95 -2.89 3.44
CA GLN A 176 -19.93 -4.16 4.16
C GLN A 176 -18.56 -4.83 4.09
N THR A 177 -17.93 -4.87 2.91
CA THR A 177 -16.59 -5.43 2.72
C THR A 177 -15.56 -4.73 3.62
N ASP A 178 -15.56 -3.39 3.65
CA ASP A 178 -14.67 -2.60 4.51
C ASP A 178 -14.89 -2.90 5.99
N LYS A 179 -16.16 -2.93 6.41
CA LYS A 179 -16.54 -3.20 7.79
C LYS A 179 -16.05 -4.58 8.25
N GLU A 180 -16.25 -5.61 7.44
CA GLU A 180 -15.77 -6.97 7.73
C GLU A 180 -14.24 -7.02 7.85
N ALA A 181 -13.52 -6.40 6.91
CA ALA A 181 -12.06 -6.34 6.92
C ALA A 181 -11.52 -5.59 8.16
N LEU A 182 -12.10 -4.42 8.47
CA LEU A 182 -11.69 -3.63 9.63
C LEU A 182 -12.00 -4.34 10.95
N GLN A 183 -13.15 -5.02 11.06
CA GLN A 183 -13.48 -5.80 12.24
C GLN A 183 -12.49 -6.96 12.45
N ALA A 184 -12.14 -7.68 11.38
CA ALA A 184 -11.12 -8.73 11.45
C ALA A 184 -9.75 -8.16 11.86
N LEU A 185 -9.36 -7.02 11.30
CA LEU A 185 -8.10 -6.36 11.63
C LEU A 185 -8.03 -5.89 13.08
N VAL A 186 -9.09 -5.24 13.57
CA VAL A 186 -9.20 -4.83 14.97
C VAL A 186 -9.17 -6.05 15.90
N ALA A 187 -9.83 -7.14 15.53
CA ALA A 187 -9.82 -8.36 16.32
C ALA A 187 -8.41 -8.95 16.46
N GLU A 188 -7.63 -9.02 15.37
CA GLU A 188 -6.25 -9.51 15.43
C GLU A 188 -5.32 -8.56 16.19
N LEU A 189 -5.41 -7.25 15.95
CA LEU A 189 -4.61 -6.27 16.69
C LEU A 189 -4.93 -6.30 18.19
N SER A 190 -6.18 -6.51 18.57
CA SER A 190 -6.59 -6.59 19.98
C SER A 190 -5.96 -7.78 20.70
N LYS A 191 -5.61 -8.86 20.00
CA LYS A 191 -4.89 -10.01 20.60
C LYS A 191 -3.44 -9.67 20.97
N LEU A 192 -2.87 -8.63 20.37
CA LEU A 192 -1.53 -8.14 20.70
C LEU A 192 -1.53 -7.19 21.90
N ALA A 193 -2.70 -6.70 22.32
CA ALA A 193 -2.80 -5.83 23.48
C ALA A 193 -2.45 -6.63 24.75
N PRO A 194 -1.61 -6.07 25.65
CA PRO A 194 -1.32 -6.73 26.90
C PRO A 194 -2.60 -6.92 27.73
N ALA A 195 -2.71 -8.07 28.40
CA ALA A 195 -3.88 -8.44 29.22
C ALA A 195 -4.14 -7.46 30.38
N GLN A 196 -3.12 -6.72 30.81
CA GLN A 196 -3.24 -5.63 31.77
C GLN A 196 -2.93 -4.29 31.10
N ARG A 197 -3.80 -3.30 31.29
CA ARG A 197 -3.43 -1.91 31.04
C ARG A 197 -2.27 -1.56 31.96
N GLY A 198 -1.17 -1.05 31.39
CA GLY A 198 -0.10 -0.48 32.21
C GLY A 198 -0.67 0.55 33.18
N GLY A 199 -0.15 0.59 34.41
CA GLY A 199 -0.53 1.60 35.38
C GLY A 199 -0.30 3.01 34.81
N SER A 200 -1.16 3.96 35.16
CA SER A 200 -0.94 5.35 34.76
C SER A 200 0.36 5.85 35.40
N ILE A 201 1.33 6.23 34.57
CA ILE A 201 2.55 6.88 35.04
C ILE A 201 2.27 8.37 35.11
N SER A 202 2.36 8.94 36.31
CA SER A 202 2.35 10.39 36.48
C SER A 202 3.69 10.96 36.03
N MET A 203 3.67 11.81 34.99
CA MET A 203 4.86 12.55 34.53
C MET A 203 5.19 13.76 35.42
N LYS A 204 4.43 14.01 36.50
CA LYS A 204 4.73 15.11 37.43
C LYS A 204 6.11 14.92 38.05
N GLY A 205 7.02 15.87 37.79
CA GLY A 205 8.36 15.89 38.37
C GLY A 205 9.43 15.05 37.64
N VAL A 206 9.05 14.29 36.59
CA VAL A 206 9.99 13.48 35.80
C VAL A 206 10.75 14.34 34.78
N ILE A 207 10.12 15.41 34.28
CA ILE A 207 10.77 16.43 33.45
C ILE A 207 10.80 17.73 34.27
N PRO A 208 11.97 18.17 34.76
CA PRO A 208 12.10 19.46 35.44
C PRO A 208 11.58 20.58 34.52
N GLY A 209 10.59 21.34 34.99
CA GLY A 209 10.06 22.52 34.27
C GLY A 209 8.81 22.30 33.40
N LEU A 210 8.31 21.06 33.23
CA LEU A 210 7.07 20.82 32.50
C LEU A 210 5.83 20.97 33.40
N GLY A 211 5.54 22.21 33.80
CA GLY A 211 4.27 22.55 34.44
C GLY A 211 3.12 22.44 33.44
N TRP A 212 2.30 21.39 33.55
CA TRP A 212 1.07 21.27 32.77
C TRP A 212 0.14 22.44 33.12
N ARG A 213 0.02 23.42 32.22
CA ARG A 213 -1.06 24.42 32.31
C ARG A 213 -2.37 23.73 31.96
N ASP A 214 -3.22 23.56 32.97
CA ASP A 214 -4.57 23.05 32.81
C ASP A 214 -5.38 24.07 31.97
N TYR A 215 -5.52 23.80 30.68
CA TYR A 215 -6.31 24.61 29.74
C TYR A 215 -7.80 24.27 29.81
N ARG A 216 -8.32 24.00 31.00
CA ARG A 216 -9.76 23.88 31.26
C ARG A 216 -10.23 24.98 32.22
N SER A 217 -10.20 26.22 31.75
CA SER A 217 -11.20 27.19 32.19
C SER A 217 -11.36 28.26 31.10
N LYS A 218 -12.62 28.68 30.91
CA LYS A 218 -13.12 29.74 30.03
C LYS A 218 -13.47 29.32 28.60
N ARG A 219 -14.70 28.79 28.45
CA ARG A 219 -15.59 29.26 27.38
C ARG A 219 -16.54 30.31 27.98
N PRO A 220 -16.83 31.41 27.27
CA PRO A 220 -17.89 32.34 27.65
C PRO A 220 -19.27 31.68 27.57
#